data_AF-A0A6H5HNN4-F1
#
_entry.id   AF-A0A6H5HNN4-F1
#
_cell.length_a   1.000
_cell.length_b   1.000
_cell.length_c   1.000
_cell.angle_alpha   90.00
_cell.angle_beta   90.00
_cell.angle_gamma   90.00
#
_symmetry.space_group_name_H-M   'P 1'
#
loop_
_entity.id
_entity.type
_entity.pdbx_description
1 polymer ?
#
loop_
_entity_poly.entity_id
_entity_poly.type
_entity_poly.pdbx_seq_one_letter_code
_entity_poly.pdbx_strand_id
1 'polypeptide(L)'
;MTEIKPGFKIWKKNLYENQGYPDNYTDPSFLEELKKNVNMRQVSFTEAFFGSALVTQQLCIIVLFSLNFYCIYDEKIDSQIVFLTNCLITVTGYGIYCLFYSVPLTRHLKALLAFLVLGYLLSPVLKTLTESISTDTIYAMSTFMMIVHLVFYDYGVKAVIVSSSLSLNAAVFACLCLASRLQTPFDSFILMSCAVQFFLLCPLVLVKIKNHLAILVVFLGMCTYGLLTVSHLFTVLFVGAVVFLNLVCPFLFVRWHAYKDNIYGPWDEAVVKNFEWDTRFE
;
A
#
# COMPACT_ATOMS: atom_id res chain seq x y z
N MET A 1 65.20 47.32 12.81
CA MET A 1 64.00 47.98 13.37
C MET A 1 63.05 48.20 12.21
N THR A 2 62.23 47.21 11.89
CA THR A 2 61.30 47.24 10.74
C THR A 2 59.91 47.54 11.25
N GLU A 3 59.38 48.69 10.86
CA GLU A 3 58.05 49.19 11.19
C GLU A 3 56.97 48.21 10.70
N ILE A 4 56.15 47.76 11.63
CA ILE A 4 54.96 46.94 11.35
C ILE A 4 53.89 47.89 10.82
N LYS A 5 53.55 47.79 9.53
CA LYS A 5 52.41 48.50 8.94
C LYS A 5 51.11 48.10 9.67
N PRO A 6 50.31 49.04 10.18
CA PRO A 6 49.03 48.70 10.78
C PRO A 6 48.01 48.43 9.67
N GLY A 7 47.16 47.42 9.87
CA GLY A 7 45.83 47.43 9.25
C GLY A 7 45.41 46.27 8.36
N PHE A 8 46.09 45.11 8.35
CA PHE A 8 45.47 43.92 7.75
C PHE A 8 44.65 43.19 8.80
N LYS A 9 43.31 43.36 8.78
CA LYS A 9 42.38 42.49 9.51
C LYS A 9 42.60 41.06 9.00
N ILE A 10 43.14 40.20 9.86
CA ILE A 10 43.31 38.78 9.55
C ILE A 10 41.91 38.19 9.40
N TRP A 11 41.66 37.52 8.28
CA TRP A 11 40.40 36.83 8.06
C TRP A 11 40.20 35.78 9.14
N LYS A 12 39.09 35.88 9.87
CA LYS A 12 38.69 34.91 10.89
C LYS A 12 37.39 34.29 10.43
N LYS A 13 37.37 32.97 10.24
CA LYS A 13 36.12 32.24 10.00
C LYS A 13 35.33 32.24 11.30
N ASN A 14 34.42 33.19 11.44
CA ASN A 14 33.50 33.25 12.56
C ASN A 14 32.09 32.91 12.05
N LEU A 15 31.52 31.80 12.51
CA LEU A 15 30.18 31.37 12.09
C LEU A 15 29.10 32.10 12.92
N TYR A 16 29.34 32.30 14.22
CA TYR A 16 28.49 33.06 15.15
C TYR A 16 29.35 33.72 16.24
N GLU A 17 29.09 34.98 16.60
CA GLU A 17 29.84 35.73 17.63
C GLU A 17 28.98 35.98 18.88
N ASN A 18 29.06 35.10 19.88
CA ASN A 18 28.33 35.24 21.15
C ASN A 18 29.24 34.87 22.35
N GLN A 19 30.20 35.72 22.70
CA GLN A 19 31.10 35.47 23.83
C GLN A 19 30.51 36.00 25.14
N GLY A 20 30.52 35.19 26.20
CA GLY A 20 30.15 35.61 27.57
C GLY A 20 28.73 35.25 28.02
N TYR A 21 27.96 34.54 27.19
CA TYR A 21 26.66 34.00 27.58
C TYR A 21 26.79 32.55 28.09
N PRO A 22 25.95 32.13 29.06
CA PRO A 22 25.90 30.74 29.48
C PRO A 22 25.37 29.86 28.34
N ASP A 23 25.74 28.57 28.34
CA ASP A 23 25.38 27.61 27.27
C ASP A 23 23.87 27.46 27.02
N ASN A 24 23.04 27.81 28.00
CA ASN A 24 21.57 27.77 27.93
C ASN A 24 20.92 29.14 27.64
N TYR A 25 21.71 30.16 27.28
CA TYR A 25 21.17 31.47 26.95
C TYR A 25 20.38 31.42 25.63
N THR A 26 19.14 31.87 25.69
CA THR A 26 18.28 32.12 24.53
C THR A 26 17.90 33.59 24.55
N ASP A 27 18.09 34.30 23.44
CA ASP A 27 17.77 35.71 23.36
C ASP A 27 16.25 35.95 23.58
N PRO A 28 15.82 36.99 24.31
CA PRO A 28 14.40 37.32 24.46
C PRO A 28 13.66 37.51 23.13
N SER A 29 14.36 37.99 22.08
CA SER A 29 13.76 38.18 20.75
C SER A 29 13.57 36.87 19.97
N PHE A 30 14.10 35.74 20.47
CA PHE A 30 14.10 34.46 19.75
C PHE A 30 12.71 33.99 19.33
N LEU A 31 11.70 34.21 20.18
CA LEU A 31 10.31 33.82 19.90
C LEU A 31 9.55 34.87 19.07
N GLU A 32 10.09 36.08 18.89
CA GLU A 32 9.47 37.12 18.07
C GLU A 32 9.48 36.74 16.59
N GLU A 33 10.46 35.94 16.17
CA GLU A 33 10.59 35.44 14.79
C GLU A 33 9.82 34.12 14.55
N LEU A 34 9.08 33.63 15.55
CA LEU A 34 8.25 32.42 15.42
C LEU A 34 7.09 32.69 14.46
N LYS A 35 7.05 31.94 13.37
CA LYS A 35 5.97 32.00 12.38
C LYS A 35 5.16 30.72 12.43
N LYS A 36 3.83 30.81 12.47
CA LYS A 36 2.96 29.62 12.40
C LYS A 36 2.40 29.46 10.99
N ASN A 37 2.31 28.21 10.52
CA ASN A 37 1.53 27.82 9.34
C ASN A 37 1.95 28.49 8.01
N VAL A 38 3.23 28.89 7.88
CA VAL A 38 3.76 29.61 6.70
C VAL A 38 3.57 28.85 5.39
N ASN A 39 3.71 27.51 5.41
CA ASN A 39 3.61 26.64 4.24
C ASN A 39 2.43 25.63 4.35
N MET A 40 1.31 26.02 4.94
CA MET A 40 0.16 25.11 5.05
C MET A 40 -0.54 24.92 3.69
N ARG A 41 -0.31 23.79 3.04
CA ARG A 41 -1.09 23.36 1.88
C ARG A 41 -2.48 22.90 2.33
N GLN A 42 -3.53 23.60 1.92
CA GLN A 42 -4.90 23.13 2.14
C GLN A 42 -5.23 22.00 1.17
N VAL A 43 -5.58 20.83 1.69
CA VAL A 43 -6.04 19.70 0.88
C VAL A 43 -7.53 19.89 0.59
N SER A 44 -7.92 19.89 -0.68
CA SER A 44 -9.33 19.96 -1.06
C SER A 44 -10.04 18.64 -0.76
N PHE A 45 -11.36 18.69 -0.60
CA PHE A 45 -12.16 17.47 -0.45
C PHE A 45 -12.01 16.52 -1.65
N THR A 46 -11.88 17.06 -2.86
CA THR A 46 -11.66 16.25 -4.06
C THR A 46 -10.34 15.51 -4.02
N GLU A 47 -9.24 16.17 -3.62
CA GLU A 47 -7.93 15.53 -3.47
C GLU A 47 -7.97 14.44 -2.39
N ALA A 48 -8.63 14.71 -1.26
CA ALA A 48 -8.83 13.72 -0.20
C ALA A 48 -9.68 12.52 -0.66
N PHE A 49 -10.73 12.76 -1.46
CA PHE A 49 -11.57 11.72 -2.05
C PHE A 49 -10.78 10.83 -3.01
N PHE A 50 -9.94 11.40 -3.87
CA PHE A 50 -9.07 10.62 -4.76
C PHE A 50 -8.05 9.80 -3.97
N GLY A 51 -7.53 10.32 -2.85
CA GLY A 51 -6.69 9.56 -1.92
C GLY A 51 -7.44 8.37 -1.30
N SER A 52 -8.64 8.57 -0.79
CA SER A 52 -9.46 7.47 -0.21
C SER A 52 -9.93 6.45 -1.24
N ALA A 53 -10.09 6.87 -2.50
CA ALA A 53 -10.45 6.00 -3.60
C ALA A 53 -9.40 4.91 -3.83
N LEU A 54 -8.10 5.21 -3.65
CA LEU A 54 -7.02 4.22 -3.75
C LEU A 54 -7.12 3.15 -2.64
N VAL A 55 -7.46 3.54 -1.42
CA VAL A 55 -7.71 2.60 -0.30
C VAL A 55 -8.92 1.72 -0.60
N THR A 56 -9.98 2.32 -1.14
CA THR A 56 -11.19 1.60 -1.53
C THR A 56 -10.93 0.62 -2.67
N GLN A 57 -10.02 0.95 -3.60
CA GLN A 57 -9.62 0.04 -4.66
C GLN A 57 -8.92 -1.21 -4.10
N GLN A 58 -8.03 -1.06 -3.12
CA GLN A 58 -7.38 -2.20 -2.46
C GLN A 58 -8.39 -3.02 -1.62
N LEU A 59 -9.33 -2.36 -0.95
CA LEU A 59 -10.44 -3.04 -0.27
C LEU A 59 -11.22 -3.91 -1.26
N CYS A 60 -11.51 -3.41 -2.47
CA CYS A 60 -12.20 -4.18 -3.50
C CYS A 60 -11.38 -5.41 -3.94
N ILE A 61 -10.07 -5.26 -4.12
CA ILE A 61 -9.19 -6.38 -4.49
C ILE A 61 -9.26 -7.50 -3.44
N ILE A 62 -9.22 -7.16 -2.15
CA ILE A 62 -9.36 -8.13 -1.06
C ILE A 62 -10.73 -8.81 -1.07
N VAL A 63 -11.80 -8.04 -1.28
CA VAL A 63 -13.17 -8.58 -1.34
C VAL A 63 -13.33 -9.52 -2.53
N LEU A 64 -12.83 -9.16 -3.72
CA LEU A 64 -12.85 -10.02 -4.90
C LEU A 64 -12.04 -11.31 -4.68
N PHE A 65 -10.86 -11.22 -4.06
CA PHE A 65 -10.10 -12.39 -3.68
C PHE A 65 -10.87 -13.29 -2.70
N SER A 66 -11.51 -12.70 -1.69
CA SER A 66 -12.32 -13.43 -0.70
C SER A 66 -13.56 -14.07 -1.33
N LEU A 67 -14.18 -13.42 -2.32
CA LEU A 67 -15.26 -13.99 -3.12
C LEU A 67 -14.78 -15.17 -3.97
N ASN A 68 -13.58 -15.12 -4.54
CA ASN A 68 -12.98 -16.26 -5.24
C ASN A 68 -12.79 -17.44 -4.29
N PHE A 69 -12.24 -17.20 -3.09
CA PHE A 69 -12.15 -18.23 -2.05
C PHE A 69 -13.52 -18.84 -1.73
N TYR A 70 -14.53 -18.00 -1.50
CA TYR A 70 -15.88 -18.46 -1.17
C TYR A 70 -16.50 -19.29 -2.30
N CYS A 71 -16.36 -18.87 -3.56
CA CYS A 71 -16.88 -19.62 -4.71
C CYS A 71 -16.24 -21.01 -4.87
N ILE A 72 -14.94 -21.13 -4.57
CA ILE A 72 -14.23 -22.42 -4.59
C ILE A 72 -14.62 -23.26 -3.37
N TYR A 73 -14.71 -22.64 -2.18
CA TYR A 73 -15.02 -23.31 -0.92
C TYR A 73 -16.44 -23.90 -0.90
N ASP A 74 -17.42 -23.16 -1.41
CA ASP A 74 -18.84 -23.56 -1.47
C ASP A 74 -19.19 -24.31 -2.77
N GLU A 75 -18.18 -24.67 -3.58
CA GLU A 75 -18.30 -25.41 -4.86
C GLU A 75 -19.31 -24.79 -5.86
N LYS A 76 -19.55 -23.47 -5.78
CA LYS A 76 -20.49 -22.78 -6.68
C LYS A 76 -20.01 -22.73 -8.13
N ILE A 77 -18.69 -22.75 -8.32
CA ILE A 77 -18.04 -22.68 -9.64
C ILE A 77 -17.00 -23.79 -9.69
N ASP A 78 -16.97 -24.53 -10.80
CA ASP A 78 -15.96 -25.55 -11.04
C ASP A 78 -14.55 -24.92 -11.04
N SER A 79 -13.64 -25.56 -10.30
CA SER A 79 -12.27 -25.09 -10.10
C SER A 79 -11.49 -24.92 -11.41
N GLN A 80 -11.80 -25.70 -12.46
CA GLN A 80 -11.14 -25.56 -13.76
C GLN A 80 -11.54 -24.27 -14.47
N ILE A 81 -12.79 -23.83 -14.31
CA ILE A 81 -13.28 -22.57 -14.86
C ILE A 81 -12.59 -21.39 -14.16
N VAL A 82 -12.46 -21.44 -12.84
CA VAL A 82 -11.72 -20.42 -12.07
C VAL A 82 -10.25 -20.39 -12.50
N PHE A 83 -9.63 -21.55 -12.69
CA PHE A 83 -8.25 -21.63 -13.16
C PHE A 83 -8.07 -21.04 -14.57
N LEU A 84 -8.95 -21.40 -15.52
CA LEU A 84 -8.88 -20.92 -16.90
C LEU A 84 -9.08 -19.41 -16.96
N THR A 85 -10.07 -18.88 -16.24
CA THR A 85 -10.30 -17.44 -16.14
C THR A 85 -9.10 -16.72 -15.51
N ASN A 86 -8.52 -17.27 -14.43
CA ASN A 86 -7.30 -16.71 -13.84
C ASN A 86 -6.12 -16.69 -14.84
N CYS A 87 -5.94 -17.76 -15.62
CA CYS A 87 -4.91 -17.82 -16.66
C CYS A 87 -5.13 -16.77 -17.75
N LEU A 88 -6.37 -16.61 -18.24
CA LEU A 88 -6.70 -15.61 -19.24
C LEU A 88 -6.41 -14.19 -18.72
N ILE A 89 -6.87 -13.84 -17.51
CA ILE A 89 -6.62 -12.52 -16.92
C ILE A 89 -5.11 -12.31 -16.67
N THR A 90 -4.39 -13.35 -16.27
CA THR A 90 -2.92 -13.28 -16.08
C THR A 90 -2.20 -13.00 -17.38
N VAL A 91 -2.54 -13.71 -18.46
CA VAL A 91 -1.94 -13.51 -19.79
C VAL A 91 -2.28 -12.13 -20.34
N THR A 92 -3.54 -11.70 -20.24
CA THR A 92 -3.96 -10.35 -20.68
C THR A 92 -3.27 -9.26 -19.85
N GLY A 93 -3.27 -9.40 -18.53
CA GLY A 93 -2.65 -8.43 -17.61
C GLY A 93 -1.13 -8.32 -17.81
N TYR A 94 -0.43 -9.45 -17.96
CA TYR A 94 1.00 -9.47 -18.26
C TYR A 94 1.30 -8.91 -19.65
N GLY A 95 0.44 -9.17 -20.65
CA GLY A 95 0.54 -8.53 -21.97
C GLY A 95 0.47 -7.00 -21.88
N ILE A 96 -0.50 -6.47 -21.13
CA ILE A 96 -0.63 -5.03 -20.87
C ILE A 96 0.61 -4.48 -20.14
N TYR A 97 1.11 -5.22 -19.14
CA TYR A 97 2.34 -4.85 -18.42
C TYR A 97 3.55 -4.77 -19.37
N CYS A 98 3.75 -5.77 -20.23
CA CYS A 98 4.84 -5.77 -21.21
C CYS A 98 4.74 -4.58 -22.17
N LEU A 99 3.52 -4.19 -22.58
CA LEU A 99 3.29 -3.01 -23.42
C LEU A 99 3.65 -1.70 -22.70
N PHE A 100 3.29 -1.55 -21.42
CA PHE A 100 3.57 -0.32 -20.67
C PHE A 100 5.04 -0.13 -20.31
N TYR A 101 5.75 -1.21 -20.03
CA TYR A 101 7.15 -1.17 -19.58
C TYR A 101 8.15 -1.54 -20.69
N SER A 102 7.68 -1.83 -21.90
CA SER A 102 8.49 -2.27 -23.05
C SER A 102 9.43 -3.43 -22.72
N VAL A 103 8.92 -4.38 -21.92
CA VAL A 103 9.69 -5.54 -21.43
C VAL A 103 9.44 -6.74 -22.35
N PRO A 104 10.47 -7.48 -22.77
CA PRO A 104 10.27 -8.68 -23.59
C PRO A 104 9.47 -9.74 -22.81
N LEU A 105 8.52 -10.38 -23.48
CA LEU A 105 7.59 -11.36 -22.90
C LEU A 105 8.32 -12.49 -22.15
N THR A 106 9.50 -12.89 -22.65
CA THR A 106 10.30 -14.00 -22.12
C THR A 106 11.02 -13.68 -20.82
N ARG A 107 11.11 -12.41 -20.40
CA ARG A 107 11.91 -11.99 -19.23
C ARG A 107 11.52 -12.74 -17.95
N HIS A 108 10.21 -12.92 -17.73
CA HIS A 108 9.68 -13.55 -16.52
C HIS A 108 9.22 -15.00 -16.74
N LEU A 109 9.50 -15.60 -17.90
CA LEU A 109 9.05 -16.97 -18.22
C LEU A 109 9.59 -18.00 -17.23
N LYS A 110 10.87 -17.91 -16.85
CA LYS A 110 11.47 -18.82 -15.86
C LYS A 110 10.78 -18.73 -14.50
N ALA A 111 10.47 -17.51 -14.05
CA ALA A 111 9.78 -17.28 -12.78
C ALA A 111 8.33 -17.81 -12.83
N LEU A 112 7.62 -17.60 -13.94
CA LEU A 112 6.28 -18.13 -14.16
C LEU A 112 6.27 -19.67 -14.16
N LEU A 113 7.20 -20.30 -14.88
CA LEU A 113 7.32 -21.76 -14.90
C LEU A 113 7.68 -22.31 -13.53
N ALA A 114 8.61 -21.66 -12.82
CA ALA A 114 8.96 -22.03 -11.45
C ALA A 114 7.74 -21.91 -10.52
N PHE A 115 6.95 -20.83 -10.62
CA PHE A 115 5.74 -20.65 -9.83
C PHE A 115 4.69 -21.74 -10.11
N LEU A 116 4.43 -22.06 -11.38
CA LEU A 116 3.46 -23.08 -11.75
C LEU A 116 3.89 -24.47 -11.27
N VAL A 117 5.14 -24.85 -11.51
CA VAL A 117 5.66 -26.18 -11.16
C VAL A 117 5.80 -26.32 -9.64
N LEU A 118 6.50 -25.40 -8.98
CA LEU A 118 6.73 -25.47 -7.53
C LEU A 118 5.43 -25.22 -6.76
N GLY A 119 4.60 -24.27 -7.20
CA GLY A 119 3.32 -23.98 -6.57
C GLY A 119 2.38 -25.17 -6.62
N TYR A 120 2.31 -25.89 -7.74
CA TYR A 120 1.49 -27.08 -7.86
C TYR A 120 2.03 -28.24 -7.02
N LEU A 121 3.35 -28.51 -7.10
CA LEU A 121 3.99 -29.59 -6.34
C LEU A 121 3.92 -29.38 -4.83
N LEU A 122 4.06 -28.13 -4.37
CA LEU A 122 3.99 -27.77 -2.95
C LEU A 122 2.56 -27.55 -2.46
N SER A 123 1.56 -27.49 -3.34
CA SER A 123 0.16 -27.25 -2.95
C SER A 123 -0.37 -28.19 -1.87
N PRO A 124 -0.06 -29.51 -1.85
CA PRO A 124 -0.53 -30.39 -0.77
C PRO A 124 0.13 -30.06 0.59
N VAL A 125 1.38 -29.62 0.57
CA VAL A 125 2.12 -29.22 1.77
C VAL A 125 1.57 -27.90 2.30
N LEU A 126 1.32 -26.93 1.41
CA LEU A 126 0.76 -25.63 1.79
C LEU A 126 -0.65 -25.76 2.37
N LYS A 127 -1.47 -26.66 1.81
CA LYS A 127 -2.79 -27.00 2.33
C LYS A 127 -2.71 -27.59 3.75
N THR A 128 -1.83 -28.56 3.96
CA THR A 128 -1.76 -29.30 5.24
C THR A 128 -1.09 -28.51 6.36
N LEU A 129 -0.26 -27.50 6.05
CA LEU A 129 0.50 -26.71 7.02
C LEU A 129 -0.35 -26.08 8.12
N THR A 130 -1.51 -25.52 7.75
CA THR A 130 -2.42 -24.84 8.69
C THR A 130 -3.72 -25.61 8.89
N GLU A 131 -3.77 -26.87 8.46
CA GLU A 131 -5.00 -27.69 8.50
C GLU A 131 -5.42 -28.05 9.93
N SER A 132 -4.46 -28.20 10.84
CA SER A 132 -4.67 -28.54 12.26
C SER A 132 -5.25 -27.40 13.11
N ILE A 133 -5.24 -26.18 12.57
CA ILE A 133 -5.77 -24.99 13.26
C ILE A 133 -7.29 -24.93 13.06
N SER A 134 -8.03 -24.49 14.09
CA SER A 134 -9.49 -24.33 14.02
C SER A 134 -9.93 -23.36 12.91
N THR A 135 -11.10 -23.62 12.32
CA THR A 135 -11.67 -22.79 11.24
C THR A 135 -11.89 -21.33 11.65
N ASP A 136 -12.38 -21.10 12.86
CA ASP A 136 -12.71 -19.75 13.34
C ASP A 136 -11.45 -18.90 13.50
N THR A 137 -10.37 -19.50 14.01
CA THR A 137 -9.08 -18.80 14.14
C THR A 137 -8.44 -18.57 12.77
N ILE A 138 -8.60 -19.48 11.81
CA ILE A 138 -8.15 -19.27 10.42
C ILE A 138 -8.87 -18.08 9.79
N TYR A 139 -10.19 -17.97 9.92
CA TYR A 139 -10.93 -16.82 9.40
C TYR A 139 -10.56 -15.52 10.11
N ALA A 140 -10.38 -15.55 11.44
CA ALA A 140 -9.93 -14.38 12.19
C ALA A 140 -8.51 -13.93 11.78
N MET A 141 -7.57 -14.86 11.68
CA MET A 141 -6.18 -14.57 11.29
C MET A 141 -6.08 -14.09 9.86
N SER A 142 -6.80 -14.71 8.92
CA SER A 142 -6.82 -14.25 7.52
C SER A 142 -7.40 -12.84 7.41
N THR A 143 -8.49 -12.54 8.12
CA THR A 143 -9.09 -11.20 8.15
C THR A 143 -8.14 -10.17 8.74
N PHE A 144 -7.49 -10.48 9.86
CA PHE A 144 -6.48 -9.62 10.47
C PHE A 144 -5.32 -9.34 9.51
N MET A 145 -4.84 -10.37 8.80
CA MET A 145 -3.73 -10.24 7.86
C MET A 145 -4.11 -9.47 6.60
N MET A 146 -5.38 -9.54 6.15
CA MET A 146 -5.90 -8.65 5.12
C MET A 146 -5.98 -7.18 5.60
N ILE A 147 -6.28 -6.94 6.88
CA ILE A 147 -6.22 -5.58 7.46
C ILE A 147 -4.76 -5.10 7.51
N VAL A 148 -3.81 -5.93 7.93
CA VAL A 148 -2.37 -5.62 7.89
C VAL A 148 -1.96 -5.30 6.45
N HIS A 149 -2.39 -6.10 5.48
CA HIS A 149 -2.15 -5.82 4.06
C HIS A 149 -2.64 -4.41 3.68
N LEU A 150 -3.89 -4.04 4.00
CA LEU A 150 -4.45 -2.71 3.72
C LEU A 150 -3.66 -1.58 4.38
N VAL A 151 -3.23 -1.73 5.62
CA VAL A 151 -2.55 -0.67 6.38
C VAL A 151 -1.14 -0.42 5.83
N PHE A 152 -0.41 -1.48 5.50
CA PHE A 152 0.99 -1.40 5.07
C PHE A 152 1.17 -1.30 3.55
N TYR A 153 0.09 -1.37 2.78
CA TYR A 153 0.13 -1.26 1.31
C TYR A 153 0.66 0.10 0.85
N ASP A 154 1.44 0.10 -0.23
CA ASP A 154 1.98 1.33 -0.83
C ASP A 154 0.97 1.98 -1.78
N TYR A 155 0.29 3.01 -1.27
CA TYR A 155 -0.66 3.82 -2.03
C TYR A 155 0.01 4.92 -2.88
N GLY A 156 1.34 4.94 -3.00
CA GLY A 156 2.09 5.98 -3.70
C GLY A 156 2.34 7.23 -2.85
N VAL A 157 2.19 7.13 -1.53
CA VAL A 157 2.48 8.20 -0.57
C VAL A 157 3.79 7.86 0.14
N LYS A 158 4.72 8.82 0.20
CA LYS A 158 5.96 8.71 0.98
C LYS A 158 5.67 8.76 2.48
N ALA A 159 5.03 7.72 3.01
CA ALA A 159 4.73 7.56 4.43
C ALA A 159 5.65 6.51 5.05
N VAL A 160 6.17 6.79 6.25
CA VAL A 160 7.10 5.91 7.00
C VAL A 160 6.47 4.56 7.36
N ILE A 161 5.13 4.51 7.41
CA ILE A 161 4.37 3.33 7.83
C ILE A 161 4.26 2.30 6.68
N VAL A 162 4.51 2.68 5.43
CA VAL A 162 4.28 1.81 4.27
C VAL A 162 5.44 0.82 4.08
N SER A 163 5.10 -0.46 3.89
CA SER A 163 6.08 -1.51 3.59
C SER A 163 5.49 -2.52 2.62
N SER A 164 5.93 -2.46 1.36
CA SER A 164 5.47 -3.36 0.29
C SER A 164 5.70 -4.83 0.62
N SER A 165 6.87 -5.17 1.19
CA SER A 165 7.20 -6.53 1.60
C SER A 165 6.30 -7.04 2.74
N LEU A 166 6.04 -6.22 3.76
CA LEU A 166 5.17 -6.62 4.87
C LEU A 166 3.73 -6.81 4.39
N SER A 167 3.23 -5.88 3.57
CA SER A 167 1.90 -5.93 2.99
C SER A 167 1.70 -7.19 2.13
N LEU A 168 2.63 -7.50 1.23
CA LEU A 168 2.54 -8.70 0.38
C LEU A 168 2.62 -9.98 1.21
N ASN A 169 3.55 -10.06 2.16
CA ASN A 169 3.68 -11.23 3.04
C ASN A 169 2.41 -11.46 3.87
N ALA A 170 1.75 -10.40 4.35
CA ALA A 170 0.49 -10.51 5.07
C ALA A 170 -0.62 -11.08 4.16
N ALA A 171 -0.75 -10.60 2.92
CA ALA A 171 -1.74 -11.14 1.98
C ALA A 171 -1.47 -12.60 1.60
N VAL A 172 -0.22 -12.98 1.37
CA VAL A 172 0.17 -14.37 1.09
C VAL A 172 -0.11 -15.26 2.29
N PHE A 173 0.18 -14.81 3.52
CA PHE A 173 -0.15 -15.55 4.73
C PHE A 173 -1.67 -15.73 4.90
N ALA A 174 -2.46 -14.68 4.63
CA ALA A 174 -3.91 -14.79 4.65
C ALA A 174 -4.44 -15.82 3.63
N CYS A 175 -3.88 -15.81 2.41
CA CYS A 175 -4.18 -16.83 1.40
C CYS A 175 -3.80 -18.24 1.85
N LEU A 176 -2.63 -18.43 2.47
CA LEU A 176 -2.18 -19.72 2.98
C LEU A 176 -3.13 -20.27 4.05
N CYS A 177 -3.56 -19.42 4.99
CA CYS A 177 -4.55 -19.79 6.01
C CYS A 177 -5.86 -20.27 5.36
N LEU A 178 -6.39 -19.52 4.39
CA LEU A 178 -7.64 -19.87 3.70
C LEU A 178 -7.50 -21.14 2.84
N ALA A 179 -6.37 -21.34 2.18
CA ALA A 179 -6.12 -22.50 1.32
C ALA A 179 -6.27 -23.83 2.08
N SER A 180 -5.90 -23.87 3.37
CA SER A 180 -6.04 -25.07 4.22
C SER A 180 -7.49 -25.54 4.45
N ARG A 181 -8.48 -24.73 4.08
CA ARG A 181 -9.92 -25.05 4.20
C ARG A 181 -10.53 -25.55 2.89
N LEU A 182 -9.81 -25.47 1.79
CA LEU A 182 -10.25 -26.02 0.52
C LEU A 182 -10.11 -27.54 0.51
N GLN A 183 -10.93 -28.24 -0.27
CA GLN A 183 -11.00 -29.70 -0.22
C GLN A 183 -9.81 -30.35 -0.91
N THR A 184 -9.45 -29.87 -2.11
CA THR A 184 -8.36 -30.47 -2.91
C THR A 184 -7.08 -29.62 -2.89
N PRO A 185 -5.90 -30.25 -3.07
CA PRO A 185 -4.66 -29.50 -3.30
C PRO A 185 -4.71 -28.63 -4.57
N PHE A 186 -5.47 -29.06 -5.58
CA PHE A 186 -5.66 -28.29 -6.81
C PHE A 186 -6.39 -26.97 -6.55
N ASP A 187 -7.44 -26.99 -5.72
CA ASP A 187 -8.16 -25.78 -5.31
C ASP A 187 -7.24 -24.82 -4.54
N SER A 188 -6.37 -25.38 -3.69
CA SER A 188 -5.35 -24.62 -2.94
C SER A 188 -4.35 -23.95 -3.87
N PHE A 189 -3.91 -24.64 -4.92
CA PHE A 189 -3.06 -24.09 -5.96
C PHE A 189 -3.76 -22.96 -6.73
N ILE A 190 -5.02 -23.15 -7.11
CA ILE A 190 -5.80 -22.12 -7.81
C ILE A 190 -5.93 -20.88 -6.94
N LEU A 191 -6.31 -21.02 -5.67
CA LEU A 191 -6.42 -19.88 -4.77
C LEU A 191 -5.09 -19.12 -4.63
N MET A 192 -3.97 -19.84 -4.51
CA MET A 192 -2.64 -19.25 -4.46
C MET A 192 -2.31 -18.48 -5.75
N SER A 193 -2.68 -19.03 -6.91
CA SER A 193 -2.53 -18.36 -8.20
C SER A 193 -3.41 -17.10 -8.30
N CYS A 194 -4.62 -17.13 -7.73
CA CYS A 194 -5.46 -15.95 -7.60
C CYS A 194 -4.83 -14.90 -6.67
N ALA A 195 -4.22 -15.30 -5.56
CA ALA A 195 -3.54 -14.36 -4.66
C ALA A 195 -2.40 -13.62 -5.36
N VAL A 196 -1.58 -14.32 -6.14
CA VAL A 196 -0.54 -13.68 -6.97
C VAL A 196 -1.18 -12.73 -7.99
N GLN A 197 -2.28 -13.12 -8.61
CA GLN A 197 -2.99 -12.25 -9.55
C GLN A 197 -3.54 -10.99 -8.90
N PHE A 198 -4.24 -11.09 -7.76
CA PHE A 198 -4.90 -9.97 -7.09
C PHE A 198 -3.92 -9.06 -6.34
N PHE A 199 -2.92 -9.61 -5.64
CA PHE A 199 -2.05 -8.82 -4.75
C PHE A 199 -0.71 -8.41 -5.39
N LEU A 200 -0.29 -9.07 -6.48
CA LEU A 200 0.96 -8.74 -7.17
C LEU A 200 0.71 -8.17 -8.57
N LEU A 201 0.05 -8.90 -9.46
CA LEU A 201 -0.08 -8.47 -10.87
C LEU A 201 -1.09 -7.35 -11.05
N CYS A 202 -2.27 -7.46 -10.44
CA CYS A 202 -3.33 -6.47 -10.57
C CYS A 202 -2.82 -5.07 -10.19
N PRO A 203 -2.20 -4.85 -9.02
CA PRO A 203 -1.78 -3.51 -8.64
C PRO A 203 -0.67 -2.93 -9.53
N LEU A 204 0.25 -3.76 -10.05
CA LEU A 204 1.29 -3.33 -10.99
C LEU A 204 0.71 -2.76 -12.29
N VAL A 205 -0.36 -3.36 -12.80
CA VAL A 205 -1.06 -2.89 -14.00
C VAL A 205 -1.86 -1.62 -13.68
N LEU A 206 -2.55 -1.59 -12.53
CA LEU A 206 -3.40 -0.47 -12.12
C LEU A 206 -2.64 0.84 -11.96
N VAL A 207 -1.40 0.82 -11.46
CA VAL A 207 -0.56 2.02 -11.29
C VAL A 207 -0.32 2.74 -12.62
N LYS A 208 -0.32 2.03 -13.75
CA LYS A 208 -0.09 2.62 -15.08
C LYS A 208 -1.36 3.11 -15.78
N ILE A 209 -2.54 2.69 -15.33
CA ILE A 209 -3.78 3.09 -15.98
C ILE A 209 -4.27 4.42 -15.41
N LYS A 210 -4.34 5.45 -16.26
CA LYS A 210 -4.76 6.81 -15.87
C LYS A 210 -6.19 6.90 -15.34
N ASN A 211 -7.09 6.02 -15.78
CA ASN A 211 -8.52 6.07 -15.44
C ASN A 211 -8.85 5.30 -14.15
N HIS A 212 -8.24 5.69 -13.02
CA HIS A 212 -8.41 5.03 -11.73
C HIS A 212 -9.89 4.97 -11.28
N LEU A 213 -10.67 6.03 -11.52
CA LEU A 213 -12.09 6.06 -11.14
C LEU A 213 -12.95 5.05 -11.89
N ALA A 214 -12.76 4.91 -13.20
CA ALA A 214 -13.56 3.98 -14.00
C ALA A 214 -13.32 2.54 -13.53
N ILE A 215 -12.07 2.20 -13.25
CA ILE A 215 -11.70 0.88 -12.73
C ILE A 215 -12.30 0.66 -11.33
N LEU A 216 -12.22 1.67 -10.46
CA LEU A 216 -12.83 1.60 -9.13
C LEU A 216 -14.34 1.33 -9.22
N VAL A 217 -15.07 2.02 -10.11
CA VAL A 217 -16.50 1.79 -10.31
C VAL A 217 -16.79 0.36 -10.76
N VAL A 218 -15.98 -0.19 -11.68
CA VAL A 218 -16.10 -1.58 -12.13
C VAL A 218 -15.84 -2.55 -10.97
N PHE A 219 -14.80 -2.32 -10.18
CA PHE A 219 -14.46 -3.15 -9.01
C PHE A 219 -15.56 -3.09 -7.95
N LEU A 220 -16.10 -1.91 -7.65
CA LEU A 220 -17.23 -1.74 -6.75
C LEU A 220 -18.48 -2.48 -7.25
N GLY A 221 -18.77 -2.40 -8.56
CA GLY A 221 -19.87 -3.14 -9.17
C GLY A 221 -19.71 -4.66 -9.04
N MET A 222 -18.51 -5.19 -9.31
CA MET A 222 -18.22 -6.61 -9.15
C MET A 222 -18.30 -7.08 -7.69
N CYS A 223 -17.73 -6.30 -6.75
CA CYS A 223 -17.81 -6.60 -5.32
C CYS A 223 -19.24 -6.61 -4.80
N THR A 224 -20.02 -5.57 -5.14
CA THR A 224 -21.42 -5.46 -4.69
C THR A 224 -22.28 -6.58 -5.24
N TYR A 225 -22.18 -6.86 -6.54
CA TYR A 225 -22.85 -8.00 -7.17
C TYR A 225 -22.46 -9.32 -6.51
N GLY A 226 -21.15 -9.58 -6.38
CA GLY A 226 -20.63 -10.80 -5.77
C GLY A 226 -21.13 -10.98 -4.33
N LEU A 227 -21.02 -9.96 -3.49
CA LEU A 227 -21.48 -10.03 -2.09
C LEU A 227 -23.00 -10.22 -1.98
N LEU A 228 -23.80 -9.64 -2.89
CA LEU A 228 -25.26 -9.85 -2.91
C LEU A 228 -25.61 -11.33 -3.13
N THR A 229 -24.81 -12.07 -3.90
CA THR A 229 -25.01 -13.52 -4.09
C THR A 229 -24.62 -14.36 -2.87
N VAL A 230 -23.87 -13.78 -1.92
CA VAL A 230 -23.45 -14.46 -0.69
C VAL A 230 -24.42 -14.14 0.45
N SER A 231 -24.58 -12.85 0.79
CA SER A 231 -25.49 -12.41 1.85
C SER A 231 -25.70 -10.90 1.82
N HIS A 232 -26.95 -10.49 2.03
CA HIS A 232 -27.32 -9.08 2.15
C HIS A 232 -26.57 -8.35 3.28
N LEU A 233 -26.27 -9.04 4.39
CA LEU A 233 -25.57 -8.42 5.53
C LEU A 233 -24.16 -7.99 5.14
N PHE A 234 -23.40 -8.85 4.45
CA PHE A 234 -22.06 -8.50 3.99
C PHE A 234 -22.09 -7.39 2.93
N THR A 235 -23.10 -7.36 2.05
CA THR A 235 -23.28 -6.25 1.10
C THR A 235 -23.51 -4.93 1.83
N VAL A 236 -24.39 -4.89 2.83
CA VAL A 236 -24.68 -3.66 3.58
C VAL A 236 -23.43 -3.18 4.33
N LEU A 237 -22.68 -4.09 4.96
CA LEU A 237 -21.42 -3.75 5.63
C LEU A 237 -20.39 -3.21 4.63
N PHE A 238 -20.26 -3.82 3.46
CA PHE A 238 -19.34 -3.36 2.42
C PHE A 238 -19.72 -1.97 1.88
N VAL A 239 -20.98 -1.75 1.53
CA VAL A 239 -21.47 -0.44 1.07
C VAL A 239 -21.29 0.61 2.16
N GLY A 240 -21.58 0.28 3.42
CA GLY A 240 -21.32 1.13 4.58
C GLY A 240 -19.84 1.49 4.72
N ALA A 241 -18.94 0.51 4.56
CA ALA A 241 -17.50 0.74 4.59
C ALA A 241 -17.02 1.63 3.43
N VAL A 242 -17.53 1.44 2.22
CA VAL A 242 -17.20 2.28 1.05
C VAL A 242 -17.65 3.72 1.26
N VAL A 243 -18.87 3.93 1.77
CA VAL A 243 -19.41 5.25 2.11
C VAL A 243 -18.58 5.90 3.21
N PHE A 244 -18.24 5.15 4.26
CA PHE A 244 -17.39 5.62 5.34
C PHE A 244 -16.01 6.05 4.84
N LEU A 245 -15.34 5.20 4.05
CA LEU A 245 -13.99 5.45 3.55
C LEU A 245 -13.93 6.61 2.55
N ASN A 246 -14.93 6.80 1.69
CA ASN A 246 -14.88 7.82 0.64
C ASN A 246 -15.59 9.13 0.98
N LEU A 247 -16.52 9.15 1.92
CA LEU A 247 -17.24 10.38 2.30
C LEU A 247 -16.84 10.83 3.71
N VAL A 248 -16.97 9.95 4.70
CA VAL A 248 -16.76 10.31 6.11
C VAL A 248 -15.28 10.57 6.38
N CYS A 249 -14.39 9.67 5.97
CA CYS A 249 -12.94 9.83 6.21
C CYS A 249 -12.36 11.08 5.52
N PRO A 250 -12.60 11.37 4.22
CA PRO A 250 -12.15 12.62 3.59
C PRO A 250 -12.75 13.87 4.22
N PHE A 251 -14.02 13.83 4.63
CA PHE A 251 -14.66 14.95 5.32
C PHE A 251 -13.98 15.24 6.66
N LEU A 252 -13.80 14.20 7.50
CA LEU A 252 -13.09 14.32 8.78
C LEU A 252 -11.64 14.75 8.56
N PHE A 253 -10.97 14.21 7.55
CA PHE A 253 -9.59 14.58 7.22
C PHE A 253 -9.48 16.07 6.88
N VAL A 254 -10.31 16.60 5.97
CA VAL A 254 -10.30 18.03 5.61
C VAL A 254 -10.66 18.90 6.83
N ARG A 255 -11.66 18.50 7.62
CA ARG A 255 -12.06 19.19 8.85
C ARG A 255 -10.92 19.27 9.86
N TRP A 256 -10.20 18.16 10.07
CA TRP A 256 -9.12 18.07 11.03
C TRP A 256 -7.81 18.67 10.53
N HIS A 257 -7.59 18.64 9.22
CA HIS A 257 -6.44 19.29 8.60
C HIS A 257 -6.41 20.80 8.88
N ALA A 258 -7.57 21.44 9.08
CA ALA A 258 -7.67 22.85 9.48
C ALA A 258 -7.12 23.15 10.88
N TYR A 259 -6.97 22.15 11.75
CA TYR A 259 -6.43 22.30 13.12
C TYR A 259 -4.95 21.90 13.21
N LYS A 260 -4.29 21.59 12.09
CA LYS A 260 -2.86 21.28 12.09
C LYS A 260 -2.08 22.57 12.35
N ASP A 261 -1.13 22.53 13.29
CA ASP A 261 -0.22 23.64 13.52
C ASP A 261 1.21 23.24 13.16
N ASN A 262 1.82 24.02 12.25
CA ASN A 262 3.25 23.96 11.96
C ASN A 262 3.90 25.23 12.52
N ILE A 263 5.01 25.06 13.23
CA ILE A 263 5.79 26.16 13.79
C ILE A 263 7.07 26.27 12.97
N TYR A 264 7.39 27.49 12.58
CA TYR A 264 8.62 27.88 11.91
C TYR A 264 9.37 28.92 12.73
N GLY A 265 10.69 29.00 12.55
CA GLY A 265 11.49 30.04 13.19
C GLY A 265 12.88 30.20 12.59
N PRO A 266 13.73 31.05 13.19
CA PRO A 266 15.08 31.31 12.71
C PRO A 266 16.10 30.21 13.01
N TRP A 267 15.71 29.18 13.75
CA TRP A 267 16.54 28.01 14.00
C TRP A 267 16.59 27.10 12.78
N ASP A 268 17.69 26.35 12.65
CA ASP A 268 17.91 25.43 11.53
C ASP A 268 16.96 24.24 11.67
N GLU A 269 15.80 24.33 11.02
CA GLU A 269 14.86 23.21 10.94
C GLU A 269 15.52 22.08 10.16
N ALA A 270 15.49 20.87 10.73
CA ALA A 270 15.92 19.68 10.03
C ALA A 270 14.99 19.42 8.82
N VAL A 271 15.36 19.97 7.66
CA VAL A 271 14.70 19.67 6.41
C VAL A 271 15.16 18.28 5.98
N VAL A 272 14.28 17.29 6.12
CA VAL A 272 14.49 15.98 5.49
C VAL A 272 14.41 16.18 3.98
N LYS A 273 15.55 16.48 3.35
CA LYS A 273 15.66 16.40 1.89
C LYS A 273 15.29 14.98 1.49
N ASN A 274 14.46 14.85 0.46
CA ASN A 274 14.05 13.56 -0.09
C ASN A 274 15.27 12.60 -0.09
N PHE A 275 15.15 11.45 0.56
CA PHE A 275 16.15 10.40 0.48
C PHE A 275 16.30 10.00 -1.00
N GLU A 276 17.27 10.58 -1.69
CA GLU A 276 17.84 9.99 -2.89
C GLU A 276 18.67 8.81 -2.40
N TRP A 277 18.14 7.60 -2.56
CA TRP A 277 18.92 6.40 -2.36
C TRP A 277 20.12 6.47 -3.31
N ASP A 278 21.32 6.43 -2.76
CA ASP A 278 22.56 6.37 -3.53
C ASP A 278 22.58 5.04 -4.29
N THR A 279 22.17 5.05 -5.57
CA THR A 279 22.14 3.87 -6.44
C THR A 279 23.54 3.43 -6.90
N ARG A 280 24.62 3.81 -6.19
CA ARG A 280 26.00 3.41 -6.52
C ARG A 280 26.37 1.99 -6.05
N PHE A 281 25.43 1.24 -5.49
CA PHE A 281 25.62 -0.14 -5.06
C PHE A 281 24.53 -1.09 -5.57
N GLU A 282 24.06 -0.90 -6.81
CA GLU A 282 23.43 -1.97 -7.60
C GLU A 282 24.36 -2.45 -8.72
#